data_AF-A0A4D6LFE7-F1
#
_entry.id   AF-A0A4D6LFE7-F1
#
_cell.length_a   1.000
_cell.length_b   1.000
_cell.length_c   1.000
_cell.angle_alpha   90.00
_cell.angle_beta   90.00
_cell.angle_gamma   90.00
#
_symmetry.space_group_name_H-M   'P 1'
#
loop_
_entity.id
_entity.type
_entity.pdbx_description
1 polymer ?
#
loop_
_entity_poly.entity_id
_entity_poly.type
_entity_poly.pdbx_seq_one_letter_code
_entity_poly.pdbx_strand_id
1 'polypeptide(L)'
;MEVDHIVRTMVEFGSKALVLGRRVGSLYRREVKEVRELQGKVDKLEEEKAALEKEKEGWEAERKRLASWRVRCLDSEEKLNKRIGELEEDYEDLKDKYDGAVGELDDLKNSVIQEHINGFEKGLRQAAFFYQDVNALDSRFDVDKDVVDGKLVREDEEDAEEVGEKAAEEEKDSGAVVVR
;
A
#
# COMPACT_ATOMS: atom_id res chain seq x y z
N MET A 1 82.13 51.96 -53.84
CA MET A 1 81.57 50.61 -53.60
C MET A 1 81.70 49.83 -54.89
N GLU A 2 82.32 48.66 -54.87
CA GLU A 2 82.29 47.75 -56.02
C GLU A 2 80.89 47.17 -56.22
N VAL A 3 80.45 47.10 -57.46
CA VAL A 3 79.13 46.57 -57.87
C VAL A 3 78.93 45.14 -57.34
N ASP A 4 80.00 44.35 -57.30
CA ASP A 4 80.00 42.96 -56.81
C ASP A 4 79.62 42.84 -55.33
N HIS A 5 79.96 43.82 -54.50
CA HIS A 5 79.63 43.81 -53.08
C HIS A 5 78.13 44.03 -52.85
N ILE A 6 77.51 44.92 -53.63
CA ILE A 6 76.07 45.20 -53.57
C ILE A 6 75.27 43.98 -54.04
N VAL A 7 75.68 43.34 -55.14
CA VAL A 7 75.02 42.12 -55.63
C VAL A 7 75.08 41.01 -54.59
N ARG A 8 76.22 40.81 -53.92
CA ARG A 8 76.37 39.79 -52.86
C ARG A 8 75.43 40.03 -51.68
N THR A 9 75.38 41.26 -51.17
CA THR A 9 74.50 41.62 -50.03
C THR A 9 73.02 41.48 -50.36
N MET A 10 72.60 41.82 -51.58
CA MET A 10 71.22 41.61 -52.05
C MET A 10 70.85 40.12 -52.13
N VAL A 11 71.75 39.27 -52.62
CA VAL A 11 71.53 37.81 -52.68
C VAL A 11 71.45 37.21 -51.28
N GLU A 12 72.31 37.63 -50.35
CA GLU A 12 72.24 37.19 -48.95
C GLU A 12 70.95 37.63 -48.26
N PHE A 13 70.52 38.87 -48.46
CA PHE A 13 69.26 39.39 -47.93
C PHE A 13 68.06 38.64 -48.52
N GLY A 14 68.03 38.45 -49.84
CA GLY A 14 66.99 37.67 -50.52
C GLY A 14 66.93 36.22 -50.03
N SER A 15 68.08 35.57 -49.83
CA SER A 15 68.16 34.21 -49.31
C SER A 15 67.62 34.11 -47.87
N LYS A 16 67.99 35.07 -46.99
CA LYS A 16 67.47 35.15 -45.62
C LYS A 16 65.95 35.42 -45.60
N ALA A 17 65.48 36.35 -46.43
CA ALA A 17 64.06 36.66 -46.57
C ALA A 17 63.25 35.44 -47.05
N LEU A 18 63.78 34.67 -48.00
CA LEU A 18 63.16 33.42 -48.48
C LEU A 18 63.05 32.37 -47.37
N VAL A 19 64.11 32.15 -46.58
CA VAL A 19 64.09 31.20 -45.47
C VAL A 19 63.08 31.62 -44.39
N LEU A 20 63.06 32.91 -44.03
CA LEU A 20 62.08 33.45 -43.08
C LEU A 20 60.66 33.34 -43.61
N GLY A 21 60.41 33.71 -44.87
CA GLY A 21 59.10 33.58 -45.51
C GLY A 21 58.57 32.15 -45.52
N ARG A 22 59.45 31.15 -45.79
CA ARG A 22 59.09 29.72 -45.69
C ARG A 22 58.72 29.31 -44.27
N ARG A 23 59.48 29.75 -43.26
CA ARG A 23 59.20 29.44 -41.84
C ARG A 23 57.88 30.06 -41.40
N VAL A 24 57.66 31.35 -41.66
CA VAL A 24 56.41 32.06 -41.36
C VAL A 24 55.22 31.42 -42.08
N GLY A 25 55.36 31.11 -43.37
CA GLY A 25 54.31 30.42 -44.11
C GLY A 25 53.99 29.02 -43.57
N SER A 26 54.97 28.30 -43.01
CA SER A 26 54.72 27.00 -42.36
C SER A 26 54.02 27.15 -41.01
N LEU A 27 54.35 28.18 -40.22
CA LEU A 27 53.68 28.47 -38.96
C LEU A 27 52.21 28.83 -39.21
N TYR A 28 51.96 29.77 -40.13
CA TYR A 28 50.61 30.19 -40.50
C TYR A 28 49.75 29.01 -40.96
N ARG A 29 50.28 28.12 -41.82
CA ARG A 29 49.53 26.92 -42.24
C ARG A 29 49.16 26.00 -41.08
N ARG A 30 50.03 25.87 -40.07
CA ARG A 30 49.74 25.05 -38.89
C ARG A 30 48.66 25.69 -38.03
N GLU A 31 48.80 26.98 -37.74
CA GLU A 31 47.83 27.75 -36.95
C GLU A 31 46.45 27.76 -37.62
N VAL A 32 46.37 27.98 -38.93
CA VAL A 32 45.09 27.91 -39.67
C VAL A 32 44.46 26.53 -39.60
N LYS A 33 45.25 25.46 -39.65
CA LYS A 33 44.75 24.09 -39.49
C LYS A 33 44.19 23.88 -38.09
N GLU A 34 44.92 24.30 -37.06
CA GLU A 34 44.48 24.20 -35.65
C GLU A 34 43.22 25.02 -35.39
N VAL A 35 43.14 26.25 -35.90
CA VAL A 35 41.93 27.10 -35.80
C VAL A 35 40.73 26.42 -36.44
N ARG A 36 40.90 25.78 -37.60
CA ARG A 36 39.82 25.05 -38.26
C ARG A 36 39.36 23.83 -37.45
N GLU A 37 40.28 23.10 -36.85
CA GLU A 37 39.95 21.96 -35.97
C GLU A 37 39.25 22.42 -34.69
N LEU A 38 39.67 23.56 -34.11
CA LEU A 38 39.02 24.16 -32.96
C LEU A 38 37.61 24.64 -33.30
N GLN A 39 37.40 25.24 -34.47
CA GLN A 39 36.07 25.65 -34.92
C GLN A 39 35.10 24.47 -34.93
N GLY A 40 35.51 23.31 -35.50
CA GLY A 40 34.66 22.12 -35.50
C GLY A 40 34.34 21.58 -34.10
N LYS A 41 35.21 21.80 -33.10
CA LYS A 41 34.91 21.46 -31.70
C LYS A 41 33.93 22.44 -31.07
N VAL A 42 34.04 23.73 -31.40
CA VAL A 42 33.09 24.77 -30.94
C VAL A 42 31.69 24.45 -31.47
N ASP A 43 31.56 24.16 -32.76
CA ASP A 43 30.28 23.82 -33.37
C ASP A 43 29.65 22.58 -32.69
N LYS A 44 30.45 21.54 -32.43
CA LYS A 44 29.99 20.35 -31.72
C LYS A 44 29.54 20.64 -30.28
N LEU A 45 30.28 21.48 -29.56
CA LEU A 45 29.92 21.88 -28.19
C LEU A 45 28.62 22.70 -28.15
N GLU A 46 28.37 23.52 -29.17
CA GLU A 46 27.12 24.27 -29.30
C GLU A 46 25.93 23.31 -29.51
N GLU A 47 26.08 22.27 -30.32
CA GLU A 47 25.06 21.23 -30.49
C GLU A 47 24.78 20.46 -29.19
N GLU A 48 25.83 20.01 -28.50
CA GLU A 48 25.71 19.30 -27.22
C GLU A 48 25.06 20.18 -26.14
N LYS A 49 25.43 21.46 -26.07
CA LYS A 49 24.81 22.43 -25.16
C LYS A 49 23.32 22.58 -25.45
N ALA A 50 22.93 22.72 -26.71
CA ALA A 50 21.53 22.84 -27.10
C ALA A 50 20.72 21.57 -26.78
N ALA A 51 21.33 20.38 -26.92
CA ALA A 51 20.71 19.12 -26.52
C ALA A 51 20.50 19.05 -25.00
N LEU A 52 21.51 19.43 -24.20
CA LEU A 52 21.42 19.45 -22.75
C LEU A 52 20.40 20.47 -22.22
N GLU A 53 20.29 21.64 -22.85
CA GLU A 53 19.27 22.63 -22.48
C GLU A 53 17.85 22.08 -22.69
N LYS A 54 17.58 21.41 -23.80
CA LYS A 54 16.29 20.73 -24.04
C LYS A 54 16.01 19.62 -23.04
N GLU A 55 17.02 18.82 -22.70
CA GLU A 55 16.86 17.75 -21.71
C GLU A 55 16.54 18.33 -20.33
N LYS A 56 17.24 19.39 -19.93
CA LYS A 56 16.97 20.10 -18.67
C LYS A 56 15.54 20.64 -18.61
N GLU A 57 15.04 21.25 -19.69
CA GLU A 57 13.65 21.69 -19.78
C GLU A 57 12.66 20.53 -19.63
N GLY A 58 12.96 19.38 -20.25
CA GLY A 58 12.18 18.15 -20.11
C GLY A 58 12.13 17.64 -18.67
N TRP A 59 13.27 17.60 -17.99
CA TRP A 59 13.34 17.21 -16.57
C TRP A 59 12.58 18.19 -15.66
N GLU A 60 12.64 19.49 -15.93
CA GLU A 60 11.88 20.49 -15.18
C GLU A 60 10.36 20.35 -15.39
N ALA A 61 9.92 20.02 -16.61
CA ALA A 61 8.51 19.75 -16.91
C ALA A 61 8.01 18.49 -16.18
N GLU A 62 8.77 17.40 -16.21
CA GLU A 62 8.39 16.17 -15.52
C GLU A 62 8.41 16.36 -13.98
N ARG A 63 9.37 17.11 -13.44
CA ARG A 63 9.39 17.47 -12.02
C ARG A 63 8.12 18.23 -11.60
N LYS A 64 7.66 19.20 -12.40
CA LYS A 64 6.40 19.94 -12.13
C LYS A 64 5.19 19.01 -12.20
N ARG A 65 5.16 18.11 -13.19
CA ARG A 65 4.10 17.09 -13.32
C ARG A 65 4.05 16.20 -12.09
N LEU A 66 5.20 15.64 -11.67
CA LEU A 66 5.30 14.79 -10.48
C LEU A 66 4.89 15.52 -9.20
N ALA A 67 5.25 16.79 -9.04
CA ALA A 67 4.80 17.60 -7.90
C ALA A 67 3.27 17.72 -7.86
N SER A 68 2.62 17.96 -9.00
CA SER A 68 1.15 17.99 -9.10
C SER A 68 0.51 16.63 -8.80
N TRP A 69 1.10 15.54 -9.30
CA TRP A 69 0.63 14.19 -8.98
C TRP A 69 0.74 13.88 -7.48
N ARG A 70 1.86 14.23 -6.84
CA ARG A 70 2.06 14.03 -5.40
C ARG A 70 0.96 14.69 -4.58
N VAL A 71 0.61 15.94 -4.88
CA VAL A 71 -0.45 16.65 -4.17
C VAL A 71 -1.81 15.96 -4.32
N ARG A 72 -2.15 15.49 -5.54
CA ARG A 72 -3.40 14.76 -5.76
C ARG A 72 -3.46 13.43 -5.03
N CYS A 73 -2.34 12.70 -4.99
CA CYS A 73 -2.26 11.46 -4.21
C CYS A 73 -2.50 11.72 -2.73
N LEU A 74 -1.86 12.74 -2.15
CA LEU A 74 -2.04 13.10 -0.75
C LEU A 74 -3.48 13.53 -0.44
N ASP A 75 -4.11 14.35 -1.28
CA ASP A 75 -5.53 14.73 -1.13
C ASP A 75 -6.47 13.52 -1.21
N SER A 76 -6.18 12.56 -2.11
CA SER A 76 -6.97 11.32 -2.18
C SER A 76 -6.75 10.41 -0.95
N GLU A 77 -5.53 10.35 -0.43
CA GLU A 77 -5.18 9.59 0.77
C GLU A 77 -5.91 10.16 2.00
N GLU A 78 -5.90 11.48 2.18
CA GLU A 78 -6.63 12.15 3.25
C GLU A 78 -8.14 11.88 3.19
N LYS A 79 -8.73 11.94 1.99
CA LYS A 79 -10.16 11.62 1.78
C LYS A 79 -10.50 10.17 2.09
N LEU A 80 -9.63 9.23 1.72
CA LEU A 80 -9.84 7.82 2.02
C LEU A 80 -9.71 7.55 3.52
N ASN A 81 -8.70 8.11 4.17
CA ASN A 81 -8.52 7.99 5.62
C ASN A 81 -9.72 8.54 6.40
N LYS A 82 -10.29 9.67 5.96
CA LYS A 82 -11.52 10.20 6.55
C LYS A 82 -12.69 9.22 6.42
N ARG A 83 -12.90 8.65 5.23
CA ARG A 83 -13.98 7.66 5.00
C ARG A 83 -13.77 6.37 5.78
N ILE A 84 -12.52 5.96 5.98
CA ILE A 84 -12.18 4.80 6.83
C ILE A 84 -12.65 5.09 8.26
N GLY A 85 -12.28 6.25 8.82
CA GLY A 85 -12.72 6.61 10.18
C GLY A 85 -14.24 6.69 10.34
N GLU A 86 -14.96 7.26 9.36
CA GLU A 86 -16.43 7.28 9.35
C GLU A 86 -17.03 5.86 9.36
N LEU A 87 -16.47 4.93 8.56
CA LEU A 87 -16.94 3.55 8.51
C LEU A 87 -16.59 2.75 9.77
N GLU A 88 -15.45 3.02 10.40
CA GLU A 88 -15.06 2.42 11.67
C GLU A 88 -16.04 2.81 12.79
N GLU A 89 -16.43 4.09 12.86
CA GLU A 89 -17.44 4.58 13.81
C GLU A 89 -18.81 3.91 13.56
N ASP A 90 -19.28 3.89 12.31
CA ASP A 90 -20.54 3.23 11.95
C ASP A 90 -20.54 1.73 12.30
N TYR A 91 -19.38 1.05 12.18
CA TYR A 91 -19.24 -0.36 12.49
C TYR A 91 -19.32 -0.64 13.99
N GLU A 92 -18.61 0.13 14.83
CA GLU A 92 -18.70 -0.02 16.28
C GLU A 92 -20.12 0.30 16.78
N ASP A 93 -20.75 1.36 16.25
CA ASP A 93 -22.16 1.69 16.53
C ASP A 93 -23.12 0.55 16.19
N LEU A 94 -22.87 -0.18 15.10
CA LEU A 94 -23.69 -1.30 14.67
C LEU A 94 -23.44 -2.54 15.55
N LYS A 95 -22.19 -2.77 15.93
CA LYS A 95 -21.79 -3.87 16.81
C LYS A 95 -22.39 -3.72 18.21
N ASP A 96 -22.35 -2.52 18.78
CA ASP A 96 -22.99 -2.23 20.08
C ASP A 96 -24.50 -2.50 20.04
N LYS A 97 -25.18 -2.13 18.94
CA LYS A 97 -26.61 -2.44 18.75
C LYS A 97 -26.85 -3.94 18.61
N TYR A 98 -25.99 -4.65 17.91
CA TYR A 98 -26.07 -6.10 17.76
C TYR A 98 -25.92 -6.79 19.12
N ASP A 99 -24.87 -6.47 19.88
CA ASP A 99 -24.62 -7.05 21.21
C ASP A 99 -25.77 -6.74 22.17
N GLY A 100 -26.32 -5.53 22.12
CA GLY A 100 -27.54 -5.17 22.87
C GLY A 100 -28.74 -6.03 22.51
N ALA A 101 -29.03 -6.19 21.21
CA ALA A 101 -30.15 -7.01 20.74
C ALA A 101 -29.98 -8.50 21.06
N VAL A 102 -28.74 -9.02 21.03
CA VAL A 102 -28.41 -10.39 21.44
C VAL A 102 -28.70 -10.59 22.93
N GLY A 103 -28.35 -9.61 23.77
CA GLY A 103 -28.67 -9.64 25.20
C GLY A 103 -30.17 -9.66 25.48
N GLU A 104 -30.94 -8.78 24.82
CA GLU A 104 -32.40 -8.76 24.93
C GLU A 104 -33.05 -10.09 24.47
N LEU A 105 -32.48 -10.73 23.44
CA LEU A 105 -32.96 -12.02 22.96
C LEU A 105 -32.72 -13.14 23.99
N ASP A 106 -31.58 -13.14 24.68
CA ASP A 106 -31.30 -14.12 25.73
C ASP A 106 -32.23 -13.94 26.93
N ASP A 107 -32.43 -12.69 27.36
CA ASP A 107 -33.39 -12.36 28.43
C ASP A 107 -34.81 -12.82 28.07
N LEU A 108 -35.25 -12.58 26.83
CA LEU A 108 -36.54 -13.02 26.34
C LEU A 108 -36.65 -14.55 26.32
N LYS A 109 -35.63 -15.24 25.80
CA LYS A 109 -35.55 -16.70 25.78
C LYS A 109 -35.70 -17.26 27.20
N ASN A 110 -34.98 -16.70 28.17
CA ASN A 110 -35.05 -17.09 29.57
C ASN A 110 -36.46 -16.87 30.15
N SER A 111 -37.10 -15.74 29.84
CA SER A 111 -38.48 -15.45 30.27
C SER A 111 -39.48 -16.47 29.72
N VAL A 112 -39.39 -16.79 28.43
CA VAL A 112 -40.29 -17.76 27.78
C VAL A 112 -40.13 -19.15 28.39
N ILE A 113 -38.90 -19.61 28.62
CA ILE A 113 -38.62 -20.90 29.28
C ILE A 113 -39.24 -20.92 30.68
N GLN A 114 -39.06 -19.86 31.47
CA GLN A 114 -39.62 -19.79 32.83
C GLN A 114 -41.15 -19.78 32.86
N GLU A 115 -41.80 -19.05 31.94
CA GLU A 115 -43.25 -19.08 31.84
C GLU A 115 -43.78 -20.47 31.47
N HIS A 116 -43.10 -21.17 30.56
CA HIS A 116 -43.44 -22.53 30.18
C HIS A 116 -43.33 -23.50 31.37
N ILE A 117 -42.21 -23.47 32.11
CA ILE A 117 -41.99 -24.28 33.31
C ILE A 117 -43.10 -24.02 34.34
N ASN A 118 -43.38 -22.75 34.64
CA ASN A 118 -44.42 -22.38 35.60
C ASN A 118 -45.82 -22.84 35.14
N GLY A 119 -46.11 -22.73 33.84
CA GLY A 119 -47.35 -23.22 33.24
C GLY A 119 -47.50 -24.74 33.39
N PHE A 120 -46.45 -25.49 33.11
CA PHE A 120 -46.40 -26.95 33.29
C PHE A 120 -46.63 -27.36 34.74
N GLU A 121 -45.86 -26.78 35.68
CA GLU A 121 -46.01 -27.07 37.10
C GLU A 121 -47.42 -26.75 37.60
N LYS A 122 -48.02 -25.66 37.11
CA LYS A 122 -49.40 -25.31 37.42
C LYS A 122 -50.37 -26.39 36.94
N GLY A 123 -50.22 -26.88 35.72
CA GLY A 123 -51.01 -28.00 35.19
C GLY A 123 -50.84 -29.28 36.01
N LEU A 124 -49.60 -29.60 36.42
CA LEU A 124 -49.31 -30.78 37.22
C LEU A 124 -49.95 -30.71 38.62
N ARG A 125 -49.92 -29.54 39.26
CA ARG A 125 -50.63 -29.30 40.54
C ARG A 125 -52.15 -29.47 40.37
N GLN A 126 -52.72 -29.05 39.25
CA GLN A 126 -54.14 -29.27 38.96
C GLN A 126 -54.45 -30.77 38.80
N ALA A 127 -53.61 -31.52 38.09
CA ALA A 127 -53.77 -32.97 37.93
C ALA A 127 -53.71 -33.72 39.27
N ALA A 128 -52.72 -33.40 40.11
CA ALA A 128 -52.59 -33.97 41.46
C ALA A 128 -53.80 -33.68 42.36
N PHE A 129 -54.46 -32.53 42.18
CA PHE A 129 -55.69 -32.21 42.91
C PHE A 129 -56.88 -33.07 42.46
N PHE A 130 -57.04 -33.31 41.16
CA PHE A 130 -58.17 -34.09 40.61
C PHE A 130 -57.97 -35.61 40.70
N TYR A 131 -56.73 -36.10 40.68
CA TYR A 131 -56.39 -37.53 40.67
C TYR A 131 -55.48 -37.88 41.86
N GLN A 132 -56.01 -38.66 42.81
CA GLN A 132 -55.33 -39.00 44.07
C GLN A 132 -54.02 -39.79 43.88
N ASP A 133 -53.85 -40.43 42.72
CA ASP A 133 -52.66 -41.23 42.40
C ASP A 133 -51.54 -40.42 41.72
N VAL A 134 -51.77 -39.13 41.42
CA VAL A 134 -50.78 -38.26 40.78
C VAL A 134 -50.03 -37.47 41.86
N ASN A 135 -48.72 -37.72 41.99
CA ASN A 135 -47.85 -36.92 42.85
C ASN A 135 -47.17 -35.81 42.03
N ALA A 136 -47.42 -34.54 42.38
CA ALA A 136 -46.82 -33.39 41.70
C ALA A 136 -45.30 -33.24 41.92
N LEU A 137 -44.72 -33.98 42.87
CA LEU A 137 -43.28 -34.04 43.11
C LEU A 137 -42.63 -35.30 42.51
N ASP A 138 -43.36 -36.07 41.69
CA ASP A 138 -42.82 -37.24 41.01
C ASP A 138 -41.84 -36.80 39.92
N SER A 139 -40.57 -37.19 40.06
CA SER A 139 -39.49 -36.86 39.14
C SER A 139 -39.65 -37.47 37.74
N ARG A 140 -40.67 -38.31 37.52
CA ARG A 140 -41.04 -38.81 36.18
C ARG A 140 -41.71 -37.72 35.33
N PHE A 141 -42.27 -36.68 35.94
CA PHE A 141 -42.72 -35.50 35.21
C PHE A 141 -41.53 -34.56 34.99
N ASP A 142 -41.13 -34.43 33.74
CA ASP A 142 -39.96 -33.67 33.32
C ASP A 142 -40.30 -32.96 32.01
N VAL A 143 -40.11 -31.64 31.95
CA VAL A 143 -40.43 -30.83 30.77
C VAL A 143 -39.47 -31.08 29.62
N ASP A 144 -38.29 -31.63 29.89
CA ASP A 144 -37.25 -31.92 28.88
C ASP A 144 -37.42 -33.32 28.26
N LYS A 145 -38.54 -34.01 28.54
CA LYS A 145 -38.81 -35.37 28.08
C LYS A 145 -40.17 -35.49 27.39
N ASP A 146 -40.21 -36.26 26.32
CA ASP A 146 -41.43 -36.62 25.59
C ASP A 146 -41.73 -38.12 25.68
N VAL A 147 -42.98 -38.52 25.36
CA VAL A 147 -43.43 -39.91 25.36
C VAL A 147 -43.45 -40.48 23.94
N VAL A 148 -42.45 -41.30 23.62
CA VAL A 148 -42.34 -42.02 22.35
C VAL A 148 -42.53 -43.51 22.59
N ASP A 149 -43.45 -44.14 21.86
CA ASP A 149 -43.78 -45.58 21.99
C ASP A 149 -44.06 -46.04 23.44
N GLY A 150 -44.66 -45.16 24.25
CA GLY A 150 -44.98 -45.44 25.65
C GLY A 150 -43.80 -45.37 26.62
N LYS A 151 -42.65 -44.80 26.20
CA LYS A 151 -41.47 -44.56 27.05
C LYS A 151 -41.15 -43.06 27.11
N LEU A 152 -40.69 -42.60 28.26
CA LEU A 152 -40.15 -41.24 28.42
C LEU A 152 -38.72 -41.16 27.90
N VAL A 153 -38.49 -40.28 26.92
CA VAL A 153 -37.19 -40.05 26.25
C VAL A 153 -36.89 -38.56 26.28
N ARG A 154 -35.62 -38.15 26.35
CA ARG A 154 -35.26 -36.72 26.25
C ARG A 154 -35.50 -36.21 24.84
N GLU A 155 -35.91 -34.95 24.71
CA GLU A 155 -36.10 -34.31 23.40
C GLU A 155 -34.76 -34.03 22.69
N ASP A 156 -33.69 -33.75 23.45
CA ASP A 156 -32.37 -33.44 22.88
C ASP A 156 -31.55 -34.72 22.55
N GLU A 157 -31.87 -35.35 21.42
CA GLU A 157 -30.92 -36.13 20.62
C GLU A 157 -30.84 -35.54 19.20
N GLU A 158 -30.45 -34.27 19.08
CA GLU A 158 -29.89 -33.73 17.84
C GLU A 158 -28.65 -32.89 18.17
N ASP A 159 -27.51 -33.33 17.61
CA ASP A 159 -26.20 -32.70 17.69
C ASP A 159 -26.24 -31.27 17.13
N ALA A 160 -26.42 -30.28 18.00
CA ALA A 160 -26.18 -28.88 17.67
C ALA A 160 -24.68 -28.54 17.80
N GLU A 161 -23.85 -29.01 16.87
CA GLU A 161 -22.57 -28.38 16.56
C GLU A 161 -22.56 -27.80 15.13
N GLU A 162 -23.18 -26.63 15.00
CA GLU A 162 -22.84 -25.58 14.03
C GLU A 162 -23.21 -24.28 14.76
N VAL A 163 -22.38 -23.27 15.00
CA VAL A 163 -21.33 -22.62 14.20
C VAL A 163 -20.46 -21.81 15.18
N GLY A 164 -19.16 -21.67 14.93
CA GLY A 164 -18.37 -20.63 15.63
C GLY A 164 -16.86 -20.79 15.58
N GLU A 165 -16.28 -20.65 14.39
CA GLU A 165 -14.99 -19.98 14.14
C GLU A 165 -14.00 -19.91 15.32
N LYS A 166 -13.11 -20.93 15.43
CA LYS A 166 -11.93 -20.79 16.29
C LYS A 166 -10.91 -19.88 15.61
N ALA A 167 -10.83 -18.70 16.20
CA ALA A 167 -9.79 -17.69 16.09
C ALA A 167 -8.41 -18.22 15.67
N ALA A 168 -7.86 -17.55 14.65
CA ALA A 168 -6.42 -17.39 14.52
C ALA A 168 -5.95 -16.42 15.61
N GLU A 169 -4.99 -16.85 16.43
CA GLU A 169 -4.00 -15.93 17.01
C GLU A 169 -2.62 -16.58 17.00
N GLU A 170 -1.66 -15.76 16.60
CA GLU A 170 -0.24 -16.02 16.44
C GLU A 170 0.45 -16.40 17.75
N GLU A 171 1.50 -17.22 17.67
CA GLU A 171 2.66 -17.10 18.57
C GLU A 171 3.96 -16.93 17.76
N LYS A 172 4.40 -15.67 17.71
CA LYS A 172 5.74 -15.13 18.00
C LYS A 172 7.01 -15.84 17.50
N ASP A 173 7.73 -15.06 16.69
CA ASP A 173 9.12 -14.62 16.88
C ASP A 173 10.23 -15.68 16.98
N SER A 174 11.08 -15.71 15.94
CA SER A 174 12.52 -15.68 16.19
C SER A 174 13.22 -14.83 15.14
N GLY A 175 13.54 -13.60 15.55
CA GLY A 175 14.60 -12.82 14.91
C GLY A 175 15.95 -13.52 14.97
N ALA A 176 16.68 -13.52 13.86
CA ALA A 176 18.14 -13.63 13.84
C ALA A 176 18.71 -12.66 12.81
N VAL A 177 19.40 -11.66 13.34
CA VAL A 177 20.08 -10.55 12.68
C VAL A 177 21.43 -11.00 12.12
N VAL A 178 21.59 -10.78 10.80
CA VAL A 178 22.75 -10.20 10.07
C VAL A 178 24.07 -10.99 9.93
N VAL A 179 24.68 -10.79 8.74
CA VAL A 179 26.12 -10.60 8.41
C VAL A 179 26.65 -11.62 7.39
N ARG A 180 26.61 -11.29 6.09
CA ARG A 180 27.75 -10.76 5.31
C ARG A 180 27.29 -10.26 3.94
#